data_AF-A0A1I5B1P3-F1
#
_entry.id   AF-A0A1I5B1P3-F1
#
_cell.length_a   1.000
_cell.length_b   1.000
_cell.length_c   1.000
_cell.angle_alpha   90.00
_cell.angle_beta   90.00
_cell.angle_gamma   90.00
#
_symmetry.space_group_name_H-M   'P 1'
#
loop_
_entity.id
_entity.type
_entity.pdbx_description
1 polymer ?
#
loop_
_entity_poly.entity_id
_entity_poly.type
_entity_poly.pdbx_seq_one_letter_code
_entity_poly.pdbx_strand_id
1 'polypeptide(L)'
;MYNLLLKKEFVDFFNSKEFEDMLIKVARDDVRSYKNDNAWLAYHPSKALIFSDSNKLLIELKKAYKDEFQNLVYGKFPDEKELFLTLNNIRNRLLTIKWDVEVK
;
A
#
# COMPACT_ATOMS: atom_id res chain seq x y z
N MET A 1 0.53 -7.54 -3.39
CA MET A 1 -0.38 -6.42 -3.72
C MET A 1 -0.73 -6.40 -5.21
N TYR A 2 0.25 -6.27 -6.12
CA TYR A 2 0.02 -6.38 -7.59
C TYR A 2 -0.80 -7.62 -7.98
N ASN A 3 -0.35 -8.83 -7.61
CA ASN A 3 -1.06 -10.08 -7.94
C ASN A 3 -2.50 -10.16 -7.38
N LEU A 4 -2.81 -9.46 -6.29
CA LEU A 4 -4.16 -9.44 -5.73
C LEU A 4 -5.07 -8.56 -6.58
N LEU A 5 -4.58 -7.39 -6.99
CA LEU A 5 -5.31 -6.45 -7.85
C LEU A 5 -5.43 -6.90 -9.31
N LEU A 6 -4.94 -8.10 -9.66
CA LEU A 6 -5.24 -8.74 -10.94
C LEU A 6 -6.61 -9.46 -10.93
N LYS A 7 -7.16 -9.77 -9.73
CA LYS A 7 -8.45 -10.46 -9.62
C LYS A 7 -9.57 -9.45 -9.43
N LYS A 8 -10.64 -9.62 -10.21
CA LYS A 8 -11.81 -8.74 -10.21
C LYS A 8 -12.40 -8.53 -8.81
N GLU A 9 -12.56 -9.60 -8.02
CA GLU A 9 -13.11 -9.53 -6.65
C GLU A 9 -12.34 -8.56 -5.75
N PHE A 10 -11.01 -8.54 -5.84
CA PHE A 10 -10.17 -7.67 -5.03
C PHE A 10 -10.14 -6.26 -5.57
N VAL A 11 -10.21 -6.07 -6.89
CA VAL A 11 -10.35 -4.74 -7.50
C VAL A 11 -11.69 -4.12 -7.13
N ASP A 12 -12.78 -4.89 -7.18
CA ASP A 12 -14.11 -4.43 -6.82
C ASP A 12 -14.14 -4.00 -5.34
N PHE A 13 -13.63 -4.83 -4.43
CA PHE A 13 -13.49 -4.48 -3.02
C PHE A 13 -12.59 -3.26 -2.81
N PHE A 14 -11.42 -3.20 -3.45
CA PHE A 14 -10.48 -2.09 -3.30
C PHE A 14 -11.07 -0.73 -3.69
N ASN A 15 -11.93 -0.72 -4.72
CA ASN A 15 -12.62 0.47 -5.19
C ASN A 15 -13.92 0.76 -4.43
N SER A 16 -14.36 -0.14 -3.56
CA SER A 16 -15.60 0.01 -2.82
C SER A 16 -15.44 0.84 -1.55
N LYS A 17 -16.58 1.14 -0.91
CA LYS A 17 -16.62 1.88 0.36
C LYS A 17 -16.18 1.00 1.53
N GLU A 18 -16.45 -0.29 1.45
CA GLU A 18 -16.10 -1.30 2.45
C GLU A 18 -14.58 -1.37 2.68
N PHE A 19 -13.76 -1.17 1.64
CA PHE A 19 -12.31 -1.07 1.81
C PHE A 19 -11.90 0.12 2.67
N GLU A 20 -12.51 1.29 2.44
CA GLU A 20 -12.23 2.48 3.23
C GLU A 20 -12.65 2.29 4.70
N ASP A 21 -13.85 1.75 4.91
CA ASP A 21 -14.38 1.51 6.25
C ASP A 21 -13.53 0.48 7.00
N MET A 22 -13.08 -0.56 6.31
CA MET A 22 -12.13 -1.55 6.84
C MET A 22 -10.80 -0.88 7.21
N LEU A 23 -10.24 -0.04 6.33
CA LEU A 23 -8.95 0.61 6.55
C LEU A 23 -8.99 1.52 7.79
N ILE A 24 -10.04 2.33 7.94
CA ILE A 24 -10.22 3.21 9.10
C ILE A 24 -10.46 2.41 10.38
N LYS A 25 -11.21 1.30 10.29
CA LYS A 25 -11.42 0.41 11.43
C LYS A 25 -10.10 -0.17 11.94
N VAL A 26 -9.28 -0.72 11.04
CA VAL A 26 -7.96 -1.28 11.39
C VAL A 26 -7.08 -0.23 12.06
N ALA A 27 -7.02 0.98 11.50
CA ALA A 27 -6.22 2.05 12.08
C ALA A 27 -6.67 2.42 13.51
N ARG A 28 -7.97 2.44 13.78
CA ARG A 28 -8.52 2.70 15.13
C ARG A 28 -8.25 1.54 16.10
N ASP A 29 -8.34 0.32 15.62
CA ASP A 29 -8.02 -0.88 16.41
C ASP A 29 -6.53 -0.91 16.76
N ASP A 30 -5.66 -0.46 15.85
CA ASP A 30 -4.23 -0.29 16.10
C ASP A 30 -3.95 0.81 17.15
N VAL A 31 -4.60 1.97 17.08
CA VAL A 31 -4.48 3.01 18.14
C VAL A 31 -4.84 2.45 19.52
N ARG A 32 -5.87 1.60 19.60
CA ARG A 32 -6.30 0.97 20.87
C ARG A 32 -5.33 -0.09 21.36
N SER A 33 -4.75 -0.86 20.44
CA SER A 33 -3.87 -1.99 20.74
C SER A 33 -2.45 -1.53 21.10
N TYR A 34 -1.94 -0.52 20.41
CA TYR A 34 -0.63 0.06 20.63
C TYR A 34 -0.76 1.31 21.52
N LYS A 35 -0.71 1.10 22.84
CA LYS A 35 -0.83 2.19 23.84
C LYS A 35 0.37 3.14 23.87
N ASN A 36 1.54 2.63 23.50
CA ASN A 36 2.77 3.37 23.24
C ASN A 36 3.22 2.94 21.83
N ASP A 37 3.83 3.83 21.04
CA ASP A 37 4.30 3.59 19.66
C ASP A 37 3.26 3.55 18.53
N ASN A 38 2.20 4.35 18.65
CA ASN A 38 1.18 4.54 17.61
C ASN A 38 1.31 5.89 16.85
N ALA A 39 2.37 6.66 17.10
CA ALA A 39 2.58 8.00 16.52
C ALA A 39 2.59 8.02 14.97
N TRP A 40 2.94 6.89 14.35
CA TRP A 40 2.92 6.75 12.88
C TRP A 40 1.50 6.77 12.30
N LEU A 41 0.46 6.41 13.07
CA LEU A 41 -0.94 6.44 12.65
C LEU A 41 -1.47 7.87 12.46
N ALA A 42 -0.77 8.88 12.99
CA ALA A 42 -1.11 10.29 12.77
C ALA A 42 -0.87 10.72 11.31
N TYR A 43 -0.06 9.97 10.56
CA TYR A 43 0.22 10.25 9.16
C TYR A 43 -0.71 9.44 8.26
N HIS A 44 -1.28 10.11 7.27
CA HIS A 44 -2.07 9.48 6.23
C HIS A 44 -1.24 8.40 5.49
N PRO A 45 -1.75 7.17 5.26
CA PRO A 45 -0.99 6.08 4.62
C PRO A 45 -0.38 6.44 3.26
N SER A 46 -1.03 7.32 2.49
CA SER A 46 -0.49 7.87 1.23
C SER A 46 0.84 8.63 1.38
N LYS A 47 1.26 9.00 2.60
CA LYS A 47 2.54 9.63 2.91
C LYS A 47 3.67 8.62 3.14
N ALA A 48 3.38 7.32 3.15
CA ALA A 48 4.39 6.29 3.30
C ALA A 48 5.47 6.39 2.21
N LEU A 49 6.70 6.02 2.55
CA LEU A 49 7.87 6.18 1.67
C LEU A 49 7.68 5.54 0.29
N ILE A 50 7.00 4.39 0.25
CA ILE A 50 6.68 3.66 -0.98
C ILE A 50 5.81 4.47 -1.97
N PHE A 51 5.01 5.41 -1.45
CA PHE A 51 4.15 6.29 -2.23
C PHE A 51 4.73 7.69 -2.40
N SER A 52 5.51 8.21 -1.45
CA SER A 52 6.01 9.59 -1.49
C SER A 52 7.19 9.78 -2.43
N ASP A 53 8.09 8.80 -2.54
CA ASP A 53 9.28 8.84 -3.42
C ASP A 53 9.37 7.59 -4.31
N SER A 54 8.26 7.30 -5.00
CA SER A 54 8.11 6.07 -5.79
C SER A 54 9.17 5.92 -6.89
N ASN A 55 9.76 6.99 -7.41
CA ASN A 55 10.82 6.92 -8.43
C ASN A 55 12.17 6.51 -7.83
N LYS A 56 12.61 7.16 -6.75
CA LYS A 56 13.87 6.81 -6.09
C LYS A 56 13.80 5.41 -5.49
N LEU A 57 12.67 5.11 -4.84
CA LEU A 57 12.44 3.81 -4.22
C LEU A 57 12.34 2.69 -5.26
N LEU A 58 11.80 2.94 -6.46
CA LEU A 58 11.82 1.97 -7.56
C LEU A 58 13.25 1.72 -8.04
N ILE A 59 14.11 2.74 -8.14
CA ILE A 59 15.51 2.57 -8.53
C ILE A 59 16.28 1.72 -7.50
N GLU A 60 16.07 1.98 -6.21
CA GLU A 60 16.71 1.22 -5.13
C GLU A 60 16.19 -0.22 -5.05
N LEU A 61 14.85 -0.40 -5.12
CA LEU A 61 14.24 -1.71 -5.13
C LEU A 61 14.57 -2.49 -6.40
N LYS A 62 14.76 -1.85 -7.56
CA LYS A 62 15.04 -2.52 -8.83
C LYS A 62 16.23 -3.46 -8.76
N LYS A 63 17.28 -3.05 -8.06
CA LYS A 63 18.48 -3.87 -7.89
C LYS A 63 18.15 -5.14 -7.10
N ALA A 64 17.55 -4.99 -5.92
CA ALA A 64 17.13 -6.12 -5.09
C ALA A 64 16.03 -6.99 -5.75
N TYR A 65 15.14 -6.37 -6.52
CA TYR A 65 14.00 -7.00 -7.18
C TYR A 65 14.44 -7.86 -8.37
N LYS A 66 15.44 -7.41 -9.15
CA LYS A 66 15.96 -8.14 -10.32
C LYS A 66 17.05 -9.16 -9.98
N ASP A 67 17.88 -8.91 -8.97
CA ASP A 67 19.01 -9.79 -8.66
C ASP A 67 18.56 -11.01 -7.83
N GLU A 68 18.03 -10.79 -6.62
CA GLU A 68 17.77 -11.88 -5.66
C GLU A 68 16.30 -12.28 -5.64
N PHE A 69 15.39 -11.31 -5.71
CA PHE A 69 13.97 -11.59 -5.53
C PHE A 69 13.36 -12.31 -6.74
N GLN A 70 13.76 -11.96 -7.97
CA GLN A 70 13.26 -12.60 -9.20
C GLN A 70 13.43 -14.12 -9.17
N ASN A 71 14.56 -14.61 -8.64
CA ASN A 71 14.86 -16.04 -8.56
C ASN A 71 14.02 -16.78 -7.50
N LEU A 72 13.36 -16.03 -6.61
CA LEU A 72 12.48 -16.56 -5.56
C LEU A 72 10.99 -16.46 -5.92
N VAL A 73 10.65 -15.83 -7.05
CA VAL A 73 9.26 -15.67 -7.49
C VAL A 73 8.90 -16.82 -8.44
N TYR A 74 7.96 -17.65 -8.00
CA TYR A 74 7.34 -18.66 -8.86
C TYR A 74 6.29 -18.01 -9.76
N GLY A 75 6.36 -18.28 -11.08
CA GLY A 75 5.41 -17.78 -12.07
C GLY A 75 5.91 -16.57 -12.86
N LYS A 76 4.99 -15.83 -13.48
CA LYS A 76 5.34 -14.67 -14.32
C LYS A 76 5.81 -13.51 -13.45
N PHE A 77 7.05 -13.10 -13.64
CA PHE A 77 7.60 -11.92 -12.99
C PHE A 77 6.88 -10.66 -13.53
N PRO A 78 6.33 -9.80 -12.64
CA PRO A 78 5.63 -8.59 -13.06
C PRO A 78 6.54 -7.63 -13.82
N ASP A 79 6.00 -6.96 -14.83
CA ASP A 79 6.71 -5.87 -15.49
C ASP A 79 6.87 -4.68 -14.53
N GLU A 80 8.04 -4.04 -14.58
CA GLU A 80 8.40 -2.88 -13.75
C GLU A 80 7.40 -1.72 -13.90
N LYS A 81 6.90 -1.49 -15.12
CA LYS A 81 5.91 -0.45 -15.42
C LYS A 81 4.56 -0.77 -14.80
N GLU A 82 4.14 -2.03 -14.85
CA GLU A 82 2.86 -2.47 -14.28
C GLU A 82 2.88 -2.37 -12.74
N LEU A 83 4.02 -2.71 -12.13
CA LEU A 83 4.22 -2.55 -10.70
C LEU A 83 4.11 -1.06 -10.30
N PHE A 84 4.81 -0.18 -11.03
CA PHE A 84 4.80 1.26 -10.78
C PHE A 84 3.40 1.86 -10.95
N LEU A 85 2.68 1.48 -12.01
CA LEU A 85 1.32 1.92 -12.26
C LEU A 85 0.38 1.46 -11.13
N THR A 86 0.56 0.24 -10.64
CA THR A 86 -0.21 -0.29 -9.51
C THR A 86 0.06 0.50 -8.23
N LEU A 87 1.32 0.83 -7.93
CA LEU A 87 1.65 1.65 -6.76
C LEU A 87 1.02 3.05 -6.84
N ASN A 88 1.02 3.67 -8.01
CA ASN A 88 0.36 4.96 -8.23
C ASN A 88 -1.17 4.86 -8.08
N ASN A 89 -1.79 3.82 -8.63
CA ASN A 89 -3.23 3.59 -8.48
C ASN A 89 -3.61 3.46 -7.00
N ILE A 90 -2.78 2.76 -6.22
CA ILE A 90 -3.03 2.59 -4.79
C ILE A 90 -2.84 3.90 -4.04
N ARG A 91 -1.77 4.65 -4.33
CA ARG A 91 -1.56 5.99 -3.78
C ARG A 91 -2.78 6.88 -4.05
N ASN A 92 -3.25 6.92 -5.29
CA ASN A 92 -4.38 7.74 -5.70
C ASN A 92 -5.66 7.31 -4.99
N ARG A 93 -5.93 6.01 -4.88
CA ARG A 93 -7.08 5.50 -4.13
C ARG A 93 -6.99 5.84 -2.64
N LEU A 94 -5.81 5.76 -2.04
CA LEU A 94 -5.61 6.16 -0.65
C LEU A 94 -5.88 7.66 -0.46
N LEU A 95 -5.46 8.51 -1.39
CA LEU A 95 -5.69 9.96 -1.30
C LEU A 95 -7.18 10.35 -1.30
N THR A 96 -8.08 9.49 -1.78
CA THR A 96 -9.52 9.76 -1.72
C THR A 96 -10.15 9.43 -0.37
N ILE A 97 -9.41 8.76 0.52
CA ILE A 97 -9.89 8.38 1.85
C ILE A 97 -9.63 9.51 2.83
N LYS A 98 -10.64 9.89 3.61
CA LYS A 98 -10.43 10.84 4.71
C LYS A 98 -9.81 10.09 5.89
N TRP A 99 -8.58 10.43 6.24
CA TRP A 99 -7.90 9.87 7.39
C TRP A 99 -8.30 10.60 8.68
N ASP A 100 -9.23 10.02 9.41
CA ASP A 100 -9.81 10.57 10.64
C ASP A 100 -9.48 9.67 11.83
N VAL A 101 -8.17 9.56 12.10
CA VAL A 101 -7.58 8.75 13.18
C VAL A 101 -6.88 9.69 14.15
N GLU A 102 -7.43 9.79 15.35
CA GLU A 102 -6.82 10.54 16.45
C GLU A 102 -5.86 9.64 17.21
N VAL A 103 -4.58 10.02 17.23
CA VAL A 103 -3.56 9.40 18.06
C VAL A 103 -3.46 10.20 19.35
N LYS A 104 -3.60 9.53 20.50
CA LYS A 104 -3.54 10.15 21.84
C LYS A 104 -2.15 10.06 22.45
#